data_AF-A0A5Q4Z2R4-F1
#
_entry.id   AF-A0A5Q4Z2R4-F1
#
_cell.length_a   1.000
_cell.length_b   1.000
_cell.length_c   1.000
_cell.angle_alpha   90.00
_cell.angle_beta   90.00
_cell.angle_gamma   90.00
#
_symmetry.space_group_name_H-M   'P 1'
#
loop_
_entity.id
_entity.type
_entity.pdbx_description
1 polymer ?
#
loop_
_entity_poly.entity_id
_entity_poly.type
_entity_poly.pdbx_seq_one_letter_code
_entity_poly.pdbx_strand_id
1 'polypeptide(L)'
;MKHNRLVASIAFAIASLGSTEVQAQPVEIDTESAHIIVVRPVDMWSGDTSTLESTLDSVRERRVSYDVVLDGTRYRGSPLLLQGVSDNPVTLGVESTLKEKDTKLVRNDPYLFHVLDASALSPADYASFAKTQADYYEKFVLRQGDPRTLPGSVRLRNFFGNVLSLGSLLIPAHALGAATGAQVMANSGLAEDIGNIPRPARAALTPTPLPALDPATYKAIDVRRIEFKSDVAGEIVIAYKTDKTPQAEQEALIKAIVSATGADTTPEAIEQSRKDDFQKRVAMWDACVADGKCQKEASDEK
;
A
#
# COMPACT_ATOMS: atom_id res chain seq x y z
N MET A 1 -27.11 -62.91 35.69
CA MET A 1 -26.82 -61.53 36.16
C MET A 1 -25.70 -60.99 35.27
N LYS A 2 -26.01 -60.22 34.21
CA LYS A 2 -26.01 -58.74 34.17
C LYS A 2 -24.65 -58.12 34.55
N HIS A 3 -23.84 -57.73 33.56
CA HIS A 3 -23.75 -56.33 33.10
C HIS A 3 -22.81 -56.13 31.91
N ASN A 4 -23.36 -55.53 30.84
CA ASN A 4 -22.67 -54.82 29.76
C ASN A 4 -21.76 -53.72 30.32
N ARG A 5 -20.61 -53.49 29.68
CA ARG A 5 -20.09 -52.13 29.47
C ARG A 5 -19.48 -51.99 28.08
N LEU A 6 -20.29 -51.46 27.17
CA LEU A 6 -19.84 -50.71 26.00
C LEU A 6 -18.98 -49.55 26.50
N VAL A 7 -17.74 -49.46 26.05
CA VAL A 7 -16.95 -48.23 26.13
C VAL A 7 -17.15 -47.52 24.80
N ALA A 8 -18.00 -46.50 24.81
CA ALA A 8 -18.23 -45.61 23.68
C ALA A 8 -16.95 -44.78 23.44
N SER A 9 -16.35 -44.93 22.26
CA SER A 9 -15.28 -44.05 21.80
C SER A 9 -15.93 -42.80 21.23
N ILE A 10 -15.82 -41.67 21.93
CA ILE A 10 -16.21 -40.36 21.43
C ILE A 10 -15.12 -39.91 20.45
N ALA A 11 -15.39 -40.02 19.16
CA ALA A 11 -14.59 -39.38 18.13
C ALA A 11 -14.91 -37.87 18.16
N PHE A 12 -13.98 -37.07 18.69
CA PHE A 12 -14.00 -35.62 18.52
C PHE A 12 -13.63 -35.31 17.07
N ALA A 13 -14.64 -34.98 16.27
CA ALA A 13 -14.42 -34.33 14.98
C ALA A 13 -13.92 -32.91 15.25
N ILE A 14 -12.61 -32.69 15.11
CA ILE A 14 -12.05 -31.35 15.02
C ILE A 14 -12.49 -30.80 13.66
N ALA A 15 -13.60 -30.07 13.66
CA ALA A 15 -13.96 -29.21 12.55
C ALA A 15 -12.86 -28.15 12.44
N SER A 16 -11.98 -28.31 11.46
CA SER A 16 -11.10 -27.24 10.97
C SER A 16 -12.01 -26.16 10.36
N LEU A 17 -12.55 -25.31 11.23
CA LEU A 17 -13.06 -24.01 10.84
C LEU A 17 -11.89 -23.33 10.14
N GLY A 18 -12.00 -23.18 8.81
CA GLY A 18 -11.06 -22.42 8.02
C GLY A 18 -10.96 -21.04 8.66
N SER A 19 -9.81 -20.78 9.27
CA SER A 19 -9.41 -19.43 9.60
C SER A 19 -9.45 -18.68 8.27
N THR A 20 -10.41 -17.78 8.10
CA THR A 20 -10.23 -16.67 7.17
C THR A 20 -8.99 -15.96 7.69
N GLU A 21 -7.83 -16.26 7.10
CA GLU A 21 -6.60 -15.56 7.39
C GLU A 21 -6.86 -14.09 7.05
N VAL A 22 -7.11 -13.31 8.09
CA VAL A 22 -7.00 -11.86 8.03
C VAL A 22 -5.56 -11.62 7.63
N GLN A 23 -5.33 -11.24 6.37
CA GLN A 23 -3.97 -11.01 5.89
C GLN A 23 -3.41 -9.81 6.63
N ALA A 24 -2.44 -10.06 7.50
CA ALA A 24 -1.63 -9.03 8.14
C ALA A 24 -1.00 -8.15 7.05
N GLN A 25 -0.76 -6.89 7.38
CA GLN A 25 -0.16 -5.96 6.43
C GLN A 25 1.34 -5.80 6.62
N PRO A 26 2.09 -5.66 5.52
CA PRO A 26 1.64 -5.73 4.10
C PRO A 26 1.12 -7.11 3.68
N VAL A 27 0.24 -7.17 2.67
CA VAL A 27 -0.29 -8.44 2.17
C VAL A 27 0.81 -9.19 1.43
N GLU A 28 1.14 -10.39 1.89
CA GLU A 28 2.14 -11.26 1.27
C GLU A 28 1.46 -12.43 0.53
N ILE A 29 1.80 -12.61 -0.74
CA ILE A 29 1.26 -13.64 -1.63
C ILE A 29 2.42 -14.40 -2.26
N ASP A 30 2.47 -15.71 -2.02
CA ASP A 30 3.42 -16.59 -2.68
C ASP A 30 2.81 -17.27 -3.92
N THR A 31 3.56 -17.22 -5.02
CA THR A 31 3.35 -18.08 -6.18
C THR A 31 4.55 -19.01 -6.36
N GLU A 32 4.44 -19.91 -7.34
CA GLU A 32 5.58 -20.75 -7.75
C GLU A 32 6.75 -19.89 -8.29
N SER A 33 6.44 -18.80 -8.99
CA SER A 33 7.41 -17.97 -9.71
C SER A 33 7.87 -16.73 -8.93
N ALA A 34 7.09 -16.25 -7.96
CA ALA A 34 7.35 -15.01 -7.25
C ALA A 34 6.85 -15.01 -5.81
N HIS A 35 7.40 -14.10 -5.01
CA HIS A 35 6.83 -13.63 -3.75
C HIS A 35 6.37 -12.19 -3.97
N ILE A 36 5.13 -11.89 -3.61
CA ILE A 36 4.48 -10.62 -3.92
C ILE A 36 4.10 -9.96 -2.61
N ILE A 37 4.47 -8.70 -2.45
CA ILE A 37 4.09 -7.87 -1.31
C ILE A 37 3.20 -6.75 -1.85
N VAL A 38 2.04 -6.54 -1.20
CA VAL A 38 1.10 -5.47 -1.54
C VAL A 38 0.81 -4.63 -0.31
N VAL A 39 1.21 -3.36 -0.37
CA VAL A 39 0.78 -2.32 0.56
C VAL A 39 -0.42 -1.62 -0.04
N ARG A 40 -1.61 -1.90 0.48
CA ARG A 40 -2.87 -1.41 -0.11
C ARG A 40 -3.21 -0.02 0.44
N PRO A 41 -3.47 0.99 -0.40
CA PRO A 41 -3.92 2.30 0.05
C PRO A 41 -5.15 2.26 0.97
N VAL A 42 -6.11 1.37 0.67
CA VAL A 42 -7.37 1.27 1.41
C VAL A 42 -7.18 0.92 2.88
N ASP A 43 -6.07 0.29 3.23
CA ASP A 43 -5.80 -0.17 4.59
C ASP A 43 -5.13 0.88 5.49
N MET A 44 -4.61 1.95 4.89
CA MET A 44 -3.83 2.96 5.58
C MET A 44 -4.73 4.00 6.24
N TRP A 45 -4.29 4.55 7.37
CA TRP A 45 -4.98 5.66 7.99
C TRP A 45 -4.76 6.95 7.18
N SER A 46 -5.82 7.75 7.08
CA SER A 46 -5.81 9.08 6.49
C SER A 46 -6.48 10.07 7.44
N GLY A 47 -6.00 11.31 7.47
CA GLY A 47 -6.66 12.41 8.18
C GLY A 47 -7.93 12.89 7.47
N ASP A 48 -8.15 12.50 6.21
CA ASP A 48 -9.39 12.76 5.48
C ASP A 48 -10.42 11.65 5.79
N THR A 49 -11.30 11.94 6.75
CA THR A 49 -12.34 10.99 7.17
C THR A 49 -13.29 10.66 6.03
N SER A 50 -13.51 11.57 5.08
CA SER A 50 -14.37 11.31 3.92
C SER A 50 -13.73 10.31 2.96
N THR A 51 -12.41 10.35 2.79
CA THR A 51 -11.66 9.33 2.04
C THR A 51 -11.75 7.98 2.74
N LEU A 52 -11.60 7.94 4.08
CA LEU A 52 -11.72 6.68 4.83
C LEU A 52 -13.12 6.06 4.69
N GLU A 53 -14.17 6.84 4.91
CA GLU A 53 -15.56 6.37 4.80
C GLU A 53 -15.87 5.89 3.38
N SER A 54 -15.61 6.73 2.37
CA SER A 54 -15.99 6.41 0.98
C SER A 54 -15.25 5.20 0.42
N THR A 55 -13.97 5.03 0.72
CA THR A 55 -13.20 3.84 0.29
C THR A 55 -13.62 2.57 1.04
N LEU A 56 -14.06 2.69 2.29
CA LEU A 56 -14.59 1.55 3.03
C LEU A 56 -15.96 1.12 2.49
N ASP A 57 -16.79 2.08 2.12
CA ASP A 57 -18.07 1.83 1.45
C ASP A 57 -17.85 1.17 0.08
N SER A 58 -16.83 1.57 -0.67
CA SER A 58 -16.43 0.87 -1.90
C SER A 58 -16.14 -0.61 -1.66
N VAL A 59 -15.41 -0.96 -0.59
CA VAL A 59 -15.13 -2.35 -0.25
C VAL A 59 -16.38 -3.09 0.22
N ARG A 60 -17.22 -2.46 1.06
CA ARG A 60 -18.52 -3.03 1.51
C ARG A 60 -19.43 -3.34 0.33
N GLU A 61 -19.48 -2.45 -0.65
CA GLU A 61 -20.29 -2.58 -1.87
C GLU A 61 -19.61 -3.41 -2.96
N ARG A 62 -18.37 -3.88 -2.70
CA ARG A 62 -17.52 -4.65 -3.62
C ARG A 62 -17.38 -3.95 -4.98
N ARG A 63 -17.03 -2.67 -4.96
CA ARG A 63 -16.78 -1.85 -6.14
C ARG A 63 -15.38 -1.27 -6.09
N VAL A 64 -14.76 -1.15 -7.26
CA VAL A 64 -13.44 -0.56 -7.37
C VAL A 64 -13.22 0.02 -8.76
N SER A 65 -12.31 0.98 -8.84
CA SER A 65 -11.75 1.44 -10.10
C SER A 65 -10.23 1.41 -10.08
N TYR A 66 -9.60 1.06 -11.20
CA TYR A 66 -8.14 1.13 -11.30
C TYR A 66 -7.68 1.35 -12.75
N ASP A 67 -6.46 1.86 -12.89
CA ASP A 67 -5.67 1.78 -14.12
C ASP A 67 -4.27 1.26 -13.83
N VAL A 68 -3.60 0.75 -14.85
CA VAL A 68 -2.22 0.25 -14.74
C VAL A 68 -1.36 0.76 -15.89
N VAL A 69 -0.11 1.13 -15.61
CA VAL A 69 0.90 1.46 -16.61
C VAL A 69 1.83 0.26 -16.79
N LEU A 70 1.98 -0.20 -18.03
CA LEU A 70 2.90 -1.27 -18.42
C LEU A 70 3.71 -0.78 -19.61
N ASP A 71 5.04 -0.85 -19.49
CA ASP A 71 5.98 -0.44 -20.55
C ASP A 71 5.68 0.97 -21.09
N GLY A 72 5.45 1.92 -20.17
CA GLY A 72 5.09 3.31 -20.45
C GLY A 72 3.68 3.53 -21.01
N THR A 73 2.89 2.47 -21.23
CA THR A 73 1.54 2.55 -21.78
C THR A 73 0.49 2.40 -20.68
N ARG A 74 -0.44 3.35 -20.59
CA ARG A 74 -1.57 3.28 -19.66
C ARG A 74 -2.67 2.37 -20.21
N TYR A 75 -3.00 1.34 -19.46
CA TYR A 75 -4.10 0.42 -19.69
C TYR A 75 -5.23 0.69 -18.70
N ARG A 76 -6.46 0.66 -19.22
CA ARG A 76 -7.64 0.98 -18.42
C ARG A 76 -8.20 -0.28 -17.77
N GLY A 77 -8.16 -0.31 -16.44
CA GLY A 77 -8.71 -1.40 -15.63
C GLY A 77 -10.20 -1.25 -15.35
N SER A 78 -10.74 -0.03 -15.47
CA SER A 78 -12.16 0.29 -15.27
C SER A 78 -12.95 0.45 -16.57
N PRO A 79 -14.23 0.00 -16.64
CA PRO A 79 -15.05 0.19 -17.83
C PRO A 79 -15.49 1.66 -17.99
N LEU A 80 -15.79 2.08 -19.22
CA LEU A 80 -16.56 3.28 -19.54
C LEU A 80 -18.03 2.93 -19.82
N LEU A 81 -18.85 3.95 -20.10
CA LEU A 81 -20.27 3.77 -20.43
C LEU A 81 -20.52 2.81 -21.61
N LEU A 82 -19.62 2.79 -22.59
CA LEU A 82 -19.78 2.05 -23.85
C LEU A 82 -18.57 1.15 -24.15
N GLN A 83 -17.61 1.03 -23.23
CA GLN A 83 -16.37 0.29 -23.45
C GLN A 83 -16.01 -0.49 -22.19
N GLY A 84 -15.58 -1.74 -22.34
CA GLY A 84 -15.08 -2.56 -21.25
C GLY A 84 -13.68 -2.12 -20.78
N VAL A 85 -13.02 -3.00 -20.02
CA VAL A 85 -11.59 -2.87 -19.71
C VAL A 85 -10.75 -2.99 -20.99
N SER A 86 -9.47 -2.61 -20.95
CA SER A 86 -8.59 -2.81 -22.11
C SER A 86 -8.37 -4.30 -22.43
N ASP A 87 -8.06 -4.60 -23.69
CA ASP A 87 -7.73 -5.97 -24.16
C ASP A 87 -6.36 -6.47 -23.70
N ASN A 88 -5.72 -5.82 -22.72
CA ASN A 88 -4.44 -6.25 -22.18
C ASN A 88 -4.64 -7.51 -21.30
N PRO A 89 -3.79 -8.54 -21.41
CA PRO A 89 -3.90 -9.77 -20.62
C PRO A 89 -3.95 -9.54 -19.11
N VAL A 90 -3.27 -8.53 -18.59
CA VAL A 90 -3.32 -8.15 -17.17
C VAL A 90 -4.70 -7.62 -16.80
N THR A 91 -5.26 -6.67 -17.57
CA THR A 91 -6.56 -6.08 -17.24
C THR A 91 -7.71 -7.07 -17.36
N LEU A 92 -7.66 -7.95 -18.36
CA LEU A 92 -8.62 -9.05 -18.53
C LEU A 92 -8.50 -10.09 -17.40
N GLY A 93 -7.28 -10.42 -16.98
CA GLY A 93 -7.04 -11.33 -15.86
C GLY A 93 -7.59 -10.79 -14.55
N VAL A 94 -7.33 -9.52 -14.25
CA VAL A 94 -7.88 -8.83 -13.06
C VAL A 94 -9.41 -8.80 -13.12
N GLU A 95 -10.01 -8.43 -14.25
CA GLU A 95 -11.48 -8.44 -14.40
C GLU A 95 -12.07 -9.83 -14.10
N SER A 96 -11.48 -10.89 -14.66
CA SER A 96 -11.94 -12.26 -14.43
C SER A 96 -11.85 -12.64 -12.95
N THR A 97 -10.72 -12.39 -12.30
CA THR A 97 -10.52 -12.75 -10.89
C THR A 97 -11.40 -11.92 -9.94
N LEU A 98 -11.63 -10.64 -10.23
CA LEU A 98 -12.55 -9.81 -9.44
C LEU A 98 -13.99 -10.31 -9.57
N LYS A 99 -14.40 -10.72 -10.78
CA LYS A 99 -15.73 -11.31 -11.01
C LYS A 99 -15.94 -12.60 -10.21
N GLU A 100 -14.93 -13.46 -10.11
CA GLU A 100 -14.96 -14.66 -9.26
C GLU A 100 -15.12 -14.33 -7.77
N LYS A 101 -14.61 -13.17 -7.34
CA LYS A 101 -14.72 -12.64 -5.98
C LYS A 101 -15.95 -11.74 -5.77
N ASP A 102 -16.90 -11.72 -6.71
CA ASP A 102 -18.10 -10.87 -6.66
C ASP A 102 -17.77 -9.38 -6.45
N THR A 103 -16.63 -8.94 -6.99
CA THR A 103 -16.19 -7.53 -6.97
C THR A 103 -16.32 -6.94 -8.35
N LYS A 104 -16.97 -5.77 -8.44
CA LYS A 104 -17.33 -5.12 -9.69
C LYS A 104 -16.38 -3.99 -10.01
N LEU A 105 -15.87 -4.01 -11.24
CA LEU A 105 -15.20 -2.86 -11.82
C LEU A 105 -16.24 -1.83 -12.24
N VAL A 106 -16.12 -0.62 -11.73
CA VAL A 106 -16.99 0.50 -12.09
C VAL A 106 -16.19 1.63 -12.71
N ARG A 107 -16.87 2.52 -13.43
CA ARG A 107 -16.25 3.62 -14.18
C ARG A 107 -15.53 4.63 -13.28
N ASN A 108 -16.16 5.00 -12.18
CA ASN A 108 -15.67 6.03 -11.28
C ASN A 108 -16.14 5.70 -9.87
N ASP A 109 -15.26 5.06 -9.13
CA ASP A 109 -15.42 4.75 -7.71
C ASP A 109 -14.60 5.72 -6.84
N PRO A 110 -15.01 6.01 -5.59
CA PRO A 110 -14.16 6.73 -4.64
C PRO A 110 -12.79 6.07 -4.44
N TYR A 111 -12.72 4.73 -4.53
CA TYR A 111 -11.49 3.97 -4.55
C TYR A 111 -10.99 3.72 -5.98
N LEU A 112 -10.53 4.80 -6.60
CA LEU A 112 -9.84 4.80 -7.90
C LEU A 112 -8.33 4.94 -7.71
N PHE A 113 -7.56 3.88 -7.94
CA PHE A 113 -6.10 3.91 -7.83
C PHE A 113 -5.40 3.67 -9.17
N HIS A 114 -4.12 4.06 -9.26
CA HIS A 114 -3.30 3.91 -10.45
C HIS A 114 -2.02 3.17 -10.11
N VAL A 115 -1.82 2.00 -10.73
CA VAL A 115 -0.58 1.25 -10.60
C VAL A 115 0.42 1.76 -11.65
N LEU A 116 1.55 2.29 -11.18
CA LEU A 116 2.59 2.79 -12.06
C LEU A 116 3.45 1.66 -12.63
N ASP A 117 4.30 2.05 -13.59
CA ASP A 117 5.17 1.10 -14.27
C ASP A 117 6.23 0.50 -13.33
N ALA A 118 6.82 -0.62 -13.74
CA ALA A 118 7.85 -1.30 -12.97
C ALA A 118 9.12 -0.45 -12.89
N SER A 119 9.62 -0.32 -11.67
CA SER A 119 10.98 0.12 -11.40
C SER A 119 11.79 -1.10 -10.99
N ALA A 120 12.69 -1.54 -11.87
CA ALA A 120 13.55 -2.67 -11.58
C ALA A 120 14.50 -2.35 -10.42
N LEU A 121 14.62 -3.29 -9.49
CA LEU A 121 15.48 -3.23 -8.33
C LEU A 121 16.31 -4.52 -8.26
N SER A 122 17.62 -4.39 -8.04
CA SER A 122 18.46 -5.55 -7.75
C SER A 122 18.04 -6.16 -6.41
N PRO A 123 17.99 -7.49 -6.26
CA PRO A 123 17.75 -8.13 -4.96
C PRO A 123 18.68 -7.61 -3.85
N ALA A 124 19.95 -7.35 -4.17
CA ALA A 124 20.93 -6.83 -3.22
C ALA A 124 20.60 -5.41 -2.71
N ASP A 125 19.87 -4.62 -3.48
CA ASP A 125 19.51 -3.23 -3.13
C ASP A 125 18.23 -3.16 -2.29
N TYR A 126 17.48 -4.27 -2.16
CA TYR A 126 16.18 -4.29 -1.47
C TYR A 126 16.26 -3.84 -0.03
N ALA A 127 17.26 -4.32 0.73
CA ALA A 127 17.39 -3.96 2.14
C ALA A 127 17.58 -2.43 2.33
N SER A 128 18.37 -1.81 1.45
CA SER A 128 18.56 -0.36 1.48
C SER A 128 17.28 0.39 1.06
N PHE A 129 16.57 -0.12 0.06
CA PHE A 129 15.31 0.43 -0.39
C PHE A 129 14.23 0.39 0.70
N ALA A 130 14.01 -0.77 1.32
CA ALA A 130 13.06 -0.97 2.41
C ALA A 130 13.38 -0.12 3.63
N LYS A 131 14.67 -0.02 4.01
CA LYS A 131 15.11 0.89 5.08
C LYS A 131 14.77 2.34 4.75
N THR A 132 15.08 2.79 3.53
CA THR A 132 14.81 4.17 3.13
C THR A 132 13.32 4.49 3.14
N GLN A 133 12.44 3.54 2.77
CA GLN A 133 11.01 3.74 2.89
C GLN A 133 10.55 3.83 4.35
N ALA A 134 11.11 3.03 5.25
CA ALA A 134 10.82 3.11 6.68
C ALA A 134 11.23 4.47 7.27
N ASP A 135 12.45 4.94 6.94
CA ASP A 135 12.96 6.25 7.35
C ASP A 135 12.12 7.40 6.75
N TYR A 136 11.65 7.23 5.50
CA TYR A 136 10.76 8.17 4.84
C TYR A 136 9.38 8.19 5.51
N TYR A 137 8.81 7.04 5.87
CA TYR A 137 7.55 6.93 6.58
C TYR A 137 7.59 7.67 7.93
N GLU A 138 8.62 7.46 8.74
CA GLU A 138 8.77 8.16 10.02
C GLU A 138 8.76 9.67 9.82
N LYS A 139 9.56 10.19 8.89
CA LYS A 139 9.62 11.63 8.59
C LYS A 139 8.32 12.16 8.01
N PHE A 140 7.64 11.37 7.21
CA PHE A 140 6.33 11.70 6.66
C PHE A 140 5.31 11.87 7.79
N VAL A 141 5.24 10.93 8.73
CA VAL A 141 4.35 10.97 9.90
C VAL A 141 4.67 12.18 10.79
N LEU A 142 5.94 12.40 11.13
CA LEU A 142 6.34 13.54 11.95
C LEU A 142 6.08 14.89 11.26
N ARG A 143 6.10 14.95 9.92
CA ARG A 143 5.73 16.16 9.20
C ARG A 143 4.22 16.38 9.13
N GLN A 144 3.42 15.31 9.21
CA GLN A 144 1.97 15.41 9.23
C GLN A 144 1.45 16.12 10.49
N GLY A 145 2.11 15.95 11.63
CA GLY A 145 1.65 16.50 12.92
C GLY A 145 1.02 15.43 13.81
N ASP A 146 0.39 15.84 14.92
CA ASP A 146 -0.29 14.91 15.82
C ASP A 146 -1.51 14.28 15.11
N PRO A 147 -1.54 12.95 14.89
CA PRO A 147 -2.67 12.29 14.24
C PRO A 147 -4.00 12.54 14.95
N ARG A 148 -4.00 12.82 16.26
CA ARG A 148 -5.19 13.03 17.08
C ARG A 148 -5.86 14.37 16.83
N THR A 149 -5.09 15.39 16.45
CA THR A 149 -5.58 16.78 16.29
C THR A 149 -5.66 17.20 14.84
N LEU A 150 -5.11 16.40 13.91
CA LEU A 150 -5.26 16.61 12.48
C LEU A 150 -6.74 16.79 12.13
N PRO A 151 -7.17 18.00 11.70
CA PRO A 151 -8.57 18.25 11.41
C PRO A 151 -9.10 17.24 10.39
N GLY A 152 -10.29 16.65 10.63
CA GLY A 152 -10.94 15.73 9.68
C GLY A 152 -11.25 16.33 8.29
N SER A 153 -10.94 17.62 8.10
CA SER A 153 -11.03 18.37 6.84
C SER A 153 -9.86 19.35 6.69
N VAL A 154 -8.60 18.93 6.92
CA VAL A 154 -7.45 19.81 6.64
C VAL A 154 -7.52 20.27 5.20
N ARG A 155 -7.85 21.56 5.05
CA ARG A 155 -7.90 22.30 3.79
C ARG A 155 -6.70 21.89 2.94
N LEU A 156 -7.00 21.17 1.86
CA LEU A 156 -6.11 20.88 0.73
C LEU A 156 -5.14 22.04 0.43
N ARG A 157 -5.56 23.30 0.58
CA ARG A 157 -4.76 24.48 0.24
C ARG A 157 -3.45 24.67 1.02
N ASN A 158 -3.30 24.20 2.27
CA ASN A 158 -2.05 24.39 3.03
C ASN A 158 -1.17 23.14 3.06
N PHE A 159 -1.77 21.96 2.87
CA PHE A 159 -1.03 20.69 2.80
C PHE A 159 -0.48 20.44 1.39
N PHE A 160 -1.17 20.90 0.33
CA PHE A 160 -0.70 20.79 -1.05
C PHE A 160 0.66 21.45 -1.24
N GLY A 161 0.94 22.61 -0.63
CA GLY A 161 2.25 23.26 -0.76
C GLY A 161 3.43 22.46 -0.18
N ASN A 162 3.18 21.62 0.84
CA ASN A 162 4.22 20.88 1.56
C ASN A 162 4.29 19.40 1.19
N VAL A 163 3.20 18.75 0.78
CA VAL A 163 3.21 17.37 0.31
C VAL A 163 3.42 17.26 -1.19
N LEU A 164 3.04 18.26 -1.99
CA LEU A 164 3.60 18.36 -3.36
C LEU A 164 5.12 18.47 -3.32
N SER A 165 5.75 19.00 -2.26
CA SER A 165 7.23 19.08 -2.19
C SER A 165 7.92 17.71 -2.06
N LEU A 166 7.21 16.69 -1.59
CA LEU A 166 7.70 15.31 -1.47
C LEU A 166 7.28 14.45 -2.68
N GLY A 167 6.06 14.64 -3.19
CA GLY A 167 5.65 14.07 -4.48
C GLY A 167 6.41 14.68 -5.68
N SER A 168 6.95 15.89 -5.54
CA SER A 168 7.78 16.57 -6.54
C SER A 168 9.26 16.21 -6.46
N LEU A 169 9.67 15.25 -5.62
CA LEU A 169 11.06 14.78 -5.57
C LEU A 169 11.52 14.11 -6.88
N LEU A 170 10.63 13.97 -7.87
CA LEU A 170 10.88 13.32 -9.16
C LEU A 170 10.49 14.17 -10.37
N ILE A 171 10.06 15.42 -10.19
CA ILE A 171 9.84 16.36 -11.31
C ILE A 171 11.07 17.25 -11.42
N PRO A 172 11.68 17.40 -12.62
CA PRO A 172 12.86 18.25 -12.80
C PRO A 172 12.65 19.64 -12.18
N ALA A 173 13.70 20.12 -11.51
CA ALA A 173 13.74 21.17 -10.50
C ALA A 173 13.20 22.58 -10.88
N HIS A 174 12.52 22.73 -12.01
CA HIS A 174 12.10 24.02 -12.57
C HIS A 174 10.63 24.37 -12.31
N ALA A 175 9.82 23.45 -11.75
CA ALA A 175 8.36 23.60 -11.76
C ALA A 175 7.68 23.96 -10.42
N LEU A 176 8.30 23.81 -9.24
CA LEU A 176 7.61 24.08 -7.96
C LEU A 176 8.56 24.69 -6.92
N GLY A 177 8.14 25.83 -6.35
CA GLY A 177 8.92 26.70 -5.47
C GLY A 177 9.55 25.97 -4.28
N ALA A 178 10.89 25.96 -4.27
CA ALA A 178 11.74 25.37 -3.26
C ALA A 178 11.99 26.37 -2.11
N ALA A 179 11.59 26.02 -0.89
CA ALA A 179 12.18 26.62 0.32
C ALA A 179 12.03 25.73 1.57
N THR A 180 10.87 25.11 1.79
CA THR A 180 10.60 24.35 3.03
C THR A 180 10.92 22.86 2.97
N GLY A 181 10.88 22.22 1.78
CA GLY A 181 11.22 20.80 1.62
C GLY A 181 12.73 20.50 1.69
N ALA A 182 13.58 21.46 1.30
CA ALA A 182 15.03 21.27 1.24
C ALA A 182 15.70 21.25 2.62
N GLN A 183 15.16 21.97 3.61
CA GLN A 183 15.76 22.09 4.95
C GLN A 183 15.59 20.81 5.80
N VAL A 184 14.50 20.06 5.62
CA VAL A 184 14.29 18.76 6.32
C VAL A 184 15.15 17.65 5.71
N MET A 185 15.40 17.73 4.40
CA MET A 185 16.25 16.77 3.68
C MET A 185 17.74 16.94 3.98
N ALA A 186 18.21 18.18 4.15
CA ALA A 186 19.63 18.49 4.36
C ALA A 186 20.19 18.04 5.72
N ASN A 187 19.34 17.91 6.75
CA ASN A 187 19.79 17.61 8.12
C ASN A 187 19.40 16.22 8.64
N SER A 188 18.77 15.38 7.80
CA SER A 188 18.17 14.12 8.27
C SER A 188 18.79 12.86 7.66
N GLY A 189 19.82 12.97 6.82
CA GLY A 189 20.44 11.83 6.10
C GLY A 189 19.61 11.29 4.92
N LEU A 190 18.31 11.60 4.85
CA LEU A 190 17.40 11.05 3.83
C LEU A 190 17.79 11.44 2.40
N ALA A 191 18.36 12.62 2.20
CA ALA A 191 18.84 13.03 0.88
C ALA A 191 19.99 12.13 0.38
N GLU A 192 20.86 11.69 1.30
CA GLU A 192 21.96 10.77 1.01
C GLU A 192 21.42 9.35 0.81
N ASP A 193 20.50 8.89 1.66
CA ASP A 193 19.86 7.57 1.54
C ASP A 193 19.08 7.42 0.23
N ILE A 194 18.25 8.42 -0.14
CA ILE A 194 17.59 8.46 -1.46
C ILE A 194 18.62 8.60 -2.58
N GLY A 195 19.72 9.33 -2.34
CA GLY A 195 20.85 9.46 -3.24
C GLY A 195 21.55 8.13 -3.56
N ASN A 196 21.49 7.16 -2.64
CA ASN A 196 22.07 5.82 -2.77
C ASN A 196 21.13 4.81 -3.44
N ILE A 197 19.83 5.12 -3.55
CA ILE A 197 18.88 4.27 -4.27
C ILE A 197 19.12 4.40 -5.80
N PRO A 198 19.07 3.28 -6.55
CA PRO A 198 19.11 3.32 -8.01
C PRO A 198 18.07 4.29 -8.58
N ARG A 199 18.48 5.16 -9.52
CA ARG A 199 17.61 6.21 -10.06
C ARG A 199 16.22 5.74 -10.51
N PRO A 200 16.07 4.58 -11.19
CA PRO A 200 14.74 4.07 -11.57
C PRO A 200 13.85 3.79 -10.34
N ALA A 201 14.40 3.14 -9.32
CA ALA A 201 13.66 2.76 -8.10
C ALA A 201 13.24 3.97 -7.24
N ARG A 202 13.90 5.13 -7.37
CA ARG A 202 13.45 6.35 -6.66
C ARG A 202 12.04 6.76 -7.04
N ALA A 203 11.62 6.48 -8.28
CA ALA A 203 10.30 6.82 -8.77
C ALA A 203 9.17 6.07 -8.04
N ALA A 204 9.50 4.89 -7.53
CA ALA A 204 8.56 4.02 -6.83
C ALA A 204 8.47 4.28 -5.32
N LEU A 205 9.40 5.06 -4.73
CA LEU A 205 9.44 5.30 -3.29
C LEU A 205 8.12 5.83 -2.72
N THR A 206 7.59 5.10 -1.75
CA THR A 206 6.45 5.49 -0.94
C THR A 206 6.79 5.49 0.55
N PRO A 207 6.12 6.31 1.37
CA PRO A 207 6.29 6.28 2.82
C PRO A 207 5.54 5.07 3.37
N THR A 208 6.07 3.87 3.16
CA THR A 208 5.42 2.61 3.52
C THR A 208 6.45 1.63 4.08
N PRO A 209 6.24 1.06 5.28
CA PRO A 209 7.14 0.02 5.78
C PRO A 209 6.98 -1.26 4.96
N LEU A 210 8.10 -1.89 4.58
CA LEU A 210 8.14 -3.16 3.87
C LEU A 210 8.68 -4.28 4.76
N PRO A 211 8.22 -5.54 4.59
CA PRO A 211 8.79 -6.68 5.27
C PRO A 211 10.23 -6.93 4.78
N ALA A 212 11.01 -7.66 5.57
CA ALA A 212 12.35 -8.05 5.16
C ALA A 212 12.28 -9.18 4.12
N LEU A 213 13.13 -9.11 3.10
CA LEU A 213 13.34 -10.19 2.13
C LEU A 213 14.79 -10.66 2.20
N ASP A 214 15.01 -11.97 2.04
CA ASP A 214 16.35 -12.52 1.82
C ASP A 214 16.76 -12.33 0.35
N PRO A 215 17.74 -11.45 0.05
CA PRO A 215 18.17 -11.19 -1.33
C PRO A 215 18.64 -12.45 -2.08
N ALA A 216 19.15 -13.46 -1.37
CA ALA A 216 19.68 -14.67 -1.99
C ALA A 216 18.59 -15.56 -2.60
N THR A 217 17.33 -15.37 -2.21
CA THR A 217 16.19 -16.19 -2.65
C THR A 217 15.60 -15.72 -3.98
N TYR A 218 15.95 -14.51 -4.46
CA TYR A 218 15.31 -13.88 -5.60
C TYR A 218 16.29 -13.52 -6.70
N LYS A 219 15.86 -13.68 -7.97
CA LYS A 219 16.67 -13.35 -9.15
C LYS A 219 16.47 -11.91 -9.63
N ALA A 220 15.28 -11.35 -9.42
CA ALA A 220 14.93 -10.00 -9.80
C ALA A 220 13.83 -9.48 -8.88
N ILE A 221 13.77 -8.15 -8.71
CA ILE A 221 12.68 -7.50 -7.98
C ILE A 221 12.15 -6.36 -8.85
N ASP A 222 10.84 -6.29 -8.99
CA ASP A 222 10.15 -5.13 -9.54
C ASP A 222 9.34 -4.44 -8.45
N VAL A 223 9.43 -3.12 -8.42
CA VAL A 223 8.65 -2.28 -7.52
C VAL A 223 7.74 -1.37 -8.33
N ARG A 224 6.46 -1.31 -7.97
CA ARG A 224 5.44 -0.50 -8.62
C ARG A 224 4.70 0.31 -7.57
N ARG A 225 4.69 1.63 -7.72
CA ARG A 225 3.92 2.52 -6.85
C ARG A 225 2.43 2.44 -7.19
N ILE A 226 1.58 2.46 -6.17
CA ILE A 226 0.14 2.66 -6.30
C ILE A 226 -0.18 4.11 -5.93
N GLU A 227 -0.58 4.91 -6.91
CA GLU A 227 -1.09 6.26 -6.69
C GLU A 227 -2.59 6.23 -6.36
N PHE A 228 -2.98 6.86 -5.25
CA PHE A 228 -4.38 7.03 -4.86
C PHE A 228 -4.62 8.43 -4.30
N LYS A 229 -4.23 8.65 -3.03
CA LYS A 229 -4.14 9.98 -2.41
C LYS A 229 -2.71 10.21 -1.95
N SER A 230 -2.33 11.48 -1.79
CA SER A 230 -0.96 11.86 -1.47
C SER A 230 -0.50 11.41 -0.08
N ASP A 231 -1.44 11.12 0.81
CA ASP A 231 -1.21 10.72 2.20
C ASP A 231 -1.33 9.20 2.46
N VAL A 232 -1.86 8.46 1.49
CA VAL A 232 -2.04 6.99 1.54
C VAL A 232 -1.62 6.34 0.23
N ALA A 233 -0.41 6.63 -0.24
CA ALA A 233 0.16 5.94 -1.39
C ALA A 233 0.49 4.48 -1.02
N GLY A 234 0.23 3.55 -1.94
CA GLY A 234 0.53 2.13 -1.76
C GLY A 234 1.69 1.67 -2.65
N GLU A 235 2.00 0.39 -2.57
CA GLU A 235 3.11 -0.21 -3.32
C GLU A 235 2.87 -1.70 -3.60
N ILE A 236 3.40 -2.16 -4.74
CA ILE A 236 3.52 -3.56 -5.11
C ILE A 236 4.99 -3.88 -5.28
N VAL A 237 5.48 -4.90 -4.57
CA VAL A 237 6.80 -5.49 -4.79
C VAL A 237 6.60 -6.90 -5.31
N ILE A 238 7.20 -7.22 -6.46
CA ILE A 238 7.23 -8.58 -7.02
C ILE A 238 8.68 -9.05 -7.00
N ALA A 239 8.99 -9.99 -6.10
CA ALA A 239 10.29 -10.62 -5.99
C ALA A 239 10.28 -11.99 -6.68
N TYR A 240 10.94 -12.10 -7.83
CA TYR A 240 10.92 -13.29 -8.67
C TYR A 240 11.86 -14.37 -8.13
N LYS A 241 11.34 -15.56 -7.83
CA LYS A 241 12.09 -16.75 -7.40
C LYS A 241 12.79 -17.42 -8.58
N THR A 242 12.21 -17.29 -9.77
CA THR A 242 12.74 -17.81 -11.04
C THR A 242 13.11 -16.67 -11.98
N ASP A 243 13.56 -16.99 -13.21
CA ASP A 243 13.87 -15.95 -14.19
C ASP A 243 12.58 -15.19 -14.55
N LYS A 244 12.67 -13.86 -14.60
CA LYS A 244 11.53 -13.01 -14.95
C LYS A 244 11.08 -13.32 -16.39
N THR A 245 9.89 -13.90 -16.53
CA THR A 245 9.22 -14.13 -17.82
C THR A 245 7.96 -13.26 -17.93
N PRO A 246 7.48 -12.94 -19.14
CA PRO A 246 6.23 -12.21 -19.32
C PRO A 246 5.03 -12.87 -18.64
N GLN A 247 4.98 -14.20 -18.63
CA GLN A 247 3.91 -14.97 -17.99
C GLN A 247 3.98 -14.87 -16.47
N ALA A 248 5.18 -15.00 -15.88
CA ALA A 248 5.37 -14.86 -14.44
C ALA A 248 5.03 -13.43 -13.97
N GLU A 249 5.42 -12.41 -14.73
CA GLU A 249 5.05 -11.02 -14.44
C GLU A 249 3.53 -10.80 -14.55
N GLN A 250 2.91 -11.29 -15.61
CA GLN A 250 1.46 -11.17 -15.79
C GLN A 250 0.69 -11.83 -14.63
N GLU A 251 1.03 -13.06 -14.26
CA GLU A 251 0.37 -13.77 -13.15
C GLU A 251 0.55 -13.01 -11.83
N ALA A 252 1.79 -12.61 -11.52
CA ALA A 252 2.09 -11.89 -10.29
C ALA A 252 1.35 -10.56 -10.23
N LEU A 253 1.30 -9.82 -11.34
CA LEU A 253 0.66 -8.52 -11.40
C LEU A 253 -0.86 -8.63 -11.29
N ILE A 254 -1.49 -9.64 -11.90
CA ILE A 254 -2.93 -9.90 -11.71
C ILE A 254 -3.23 -10.12 -10.22
N LYS A 255 -2.48 -10.99 -9.55
CA LYS A 255 -2.68 -11.26 -8.11
C LYS A 255 -2.46 -10.01 -7.27
N ALA A 256 -1.40 -9.25 -7.55
CA ALA A 256 -1.06 -8.03 -6.83
C ALA A 256 -2.16 -6.96 -6.98
N ILE A 257 -2.64 -6.71 -8.20
CA ILE A 257 -3.69 -5.72 -8.45
C ILE A 257 -5.00 -6.16 -7.82
N VAL A 258 -5.38 -7.43 -7.94
CA VAL A 258 -6.58 -7.97 -7.29
C VAL A 258 -6.51 -7.76 -5.78
N SER A 259 -5.36 -8.03 -5.16
CA SER A 259 -5.17 -7.78 -3.74
C SER A 259 -5.25 -6.28 -3.42
N ALA A 260 -4.64 -5.42 -4.23
CA ALA A 260 -4.70 -3.96 -4.07
C ALA A 260 -6.12 -3.40 -4.08
N THR A 261 -7.08 -4.07 -4.74
CA THR A 261 -8.50 -3.67 -4.69
C THR A 261 -9.17 -3.91 -3.34
N GLY A 262 -8.57 -4.73 -2.46
CA GLY A 262 -9.19 -5.19 -1.22
C GLY A 262 -10.25 -6.28 -1.44
N ALA A 263 -10.36 -6.88 -2.63
CA ALA A 263 -11.32 -7.94 -2.92
C ALA A 263 -11.05 -9.25 -2.13
N ASP A 264 -9.88 -9.38 -1.52
CA ASP A 264 -9.44 -10.49 -0.69
C ASP A 264 -9.53 -10.21 0.82
N THR A 265 -10.06 -9.05 1.24
CA THR A 265 -10.22 -8.68 2.65
C THR A 265 -11.67 -8.34 3.00
N THR A 266 -11.93 -8.02 4.26
CA THR A 266 -13.24 -7.56 4.75
C THR A 266 -13.18 -6.11 5.24
N PRO A 267 -14.32 -5.40 5.28
CA PRO A 267 -14.38 -4.05 5.84
C PRO A 267 -13.83 -3.95 7.28
N GLU A 268 -14.10 -4.96 8.12
CA GLU A 268 -13.66 -4.97 9.51
C GLU A 268 -12.14 -5.11 9.62
N ALA A 269 -11.52 -5.93 8.76
CA ALA A 269 -10.08 -6.06 8.69
C ALA A 269 -9.41 -4.74 8.23
N ILE A 270 -10.03 -4.04 7.29
CA ILE A 270 -9.59 -2.71 6.85
C ILE A 270 -9.68 -1.69 7.99
N GLU A 271 -10.80 -1.63 8.70
CA GLU A 271 -10.98 -0.74 9.86
C GLU A 271 -9.94 -1.02 10.94
N GLN A 272 -9.69 -2.30 11.23
CA GLN A 272 -8.68 -2.71 12.20
C GLN A 272 -7.28 -2.29 11.75
N SER A 273 -6.92 -2.50 10.48
CA SER A 273 -5.65 -2.03 9.93
C SER A 273 -5.47 -0.52 10.06
N ARG A 274 -6.49 0.26 9.69
CA ARG A 274 -6.44 1.73 9.79
C ARG A 274 -6.26 2.18 11.23
N LYS A 275 -6.88 1.48 12.17
CA LYS A 275 -6.69 1.72 13.60
C LYS A 275 -5.25 1.41 14.03
N ASP A 276 -4.67 0.32 13.56
CA ASP A 276 -3.29 -0.06 13.90
C ASP A 276 -2.28 0.93 13.28
N ASP A 277 -2.47 1.35 12.04
CA ASP A 277 -1.66 2.42 11.41
C ASP A 277 -1.80 3.75 12.17
N PHE A 278 -3.01 4.13 12.58
CA PHE A 278 -3.23 5.31 13.42
C PHE A 278 -2.46 5.23 14.73
N GLN A 279 -2.55 4.11 15.47
CA GLN A 279 -1.83 3.94 16.73
C GLN A 279 -0.31 3.96 16.54
N LYS A 280 0.19 3.39 15.44
CA LYS A 280 1.61 3.46 15.09
C LYS A 280 2.08 4.89 14.88
N ARG A 281 1.32 5.69 14.13
CA ARG A 281 1.61 7.11 13.89
C ARG A 281 1.59 7.92 15.19
N VAL A 282 0.60 7.66 16.04
CA VAL A 282 0.48 8.27 17.37
C VAL A 282 1.71 7.96 18.23
N ALA A 283 2.16 6.70 18.26
CA ALA A 283 3.35 6.31 19.01
C ALA A 283 4.62 7.01 18.51
N MET A 284 4.78 7.18 17.19
CA MET A 284 5.90 7.94 16.61
C MET A 284 5.87 9.40 17.03
N TRP A 285 4.69 10.03 17.00
CA TRP A 285 4.53 11.42 17.42
C TRP A 285 4.84 11.60 18.91
N ASP A 286 4.28 10.74 19.78
CA ASP A 286 4.53 10.78 21.22
C ASP A 286 6.02 10.62 21.54
N ALA A 287 6.72 9.72 20.85
CA ALA A 287 8.16 9.56 20.99
C ALA A 287 8.93 10.83 20.58
N CYS A 288 8.54 11.47 19.47
CA CYS A 288 9.14 12.73 19.03
C CYS A 288 8.93 13.88 20.02
N VAL A 289 7.76 13.94 20.65
CA VAL A 289 7.44 14.91 21.70
C VAL A 289 8.25 14.62 22.97
N ALA A 290 8.34 13.36 23.39
CA ALA A 290 9.14 12.94 24.54
C ALA A 290 10.63 13.27 24.36
N ASP A 291 11.14 13.14 23.14
CA ASP A 291 12.49 13.54 22.73
C ASP A 291 12.69 15.06 22.62
N GLY A 292 11.64 15.86 22.79
CA GLY A 292 11.68 17.32 22.64
C GLY A 292 11.88 17.80 21.19
N LYS A 293 11.76 16.91 20.21
CA LYS A 293 11.92 17.21 18.77
C LYS A 293 10.63 17.73 18.14
N CYS A 294 9.48 17.35 18.68
CA CYS A 294 8.16 17.82 18.27
C CYS A 294 7.52 18.65 19.40
N GLN A 295 6.83 19.74 19.04
CA GLN A 295 6.05 20.51 20.01
C GLN A 295 4.67 19.88 20.16
N LYS A 296 4.19 19.72 21.40
CA LYS A 296 2.75 19.53 21.61
C LYS A 296 2.04 20.78 21.09
N GLU A 297 1.05 20.61 20.22
CA GLU A 297 0.22 21.74 19.83
C GLU A 297 -0.34 22.38 21.10
N ALA A 298 -0.12 23.69 21.26
CA ALA A 298 -0.71 24.41 22.36
C ALA A 298 -2.23 24.29 22.20
N SER A 299 -2.89 23.68 23.18
CA SER A 299 -4.33 23.79 23.32
C SER A 299 -4.63 25.29 23.40
N ASP A 300 -5.20 25.84 22.32
CA ASP A 300 -5.79 27.19 22.34
C ASP A 300 -6.96 27.15 23.33
N GLU A 301 -6.66 27.25 24.63
CA GLU A 301 -7.62 27.68 25.64
C GLU A 301 -7.92 29.16 25.36
N LYS A 302 -9.03 29.40 24.68
CA LYS A 302 -9.77 30.66 24.75
C LYS A 302 -11.23 30.39 25.09
#